data_AF-A0AA37P9Q2-F1
#
_entry.id   AF-A0AA37P9Q2-F1
#
_cell.length_a   1.000
_cell.length_b   1.000
_cell.length_c   1.000
_cell.angle_alpha   90.00
_cell.angle_beta   90.00
_cell.angle_gamma   90.00
#
_symmetry.space_group_name_H-M   'P 1'
#
loop_
_entity.id
_entity.type
_entity.pdbx_description
1 polymer ?
#
loop_
_entity_poly.entity_id
_entity_poly.type
_entity_poly.pdbx_seq_one_letter_code
_entity_poly.pdbx_strand_id
1 'polypeptide(L)'
;MYKFHIVITLAAIWPDYAKARMRRAAENAGLLEERPAGKTALAFVSEPEAAALATMRDLAGRPNIKIGDHFVVCDAGGGTVDLISYEVLSLKPMVVREAVKGDGDLCGGVFLDKAFVDLIKEKVTSKAWEKVPKDEAANFLNIDWEHGVKQQFDGQVQDWQIKLPPECVTNRRSQRGIKRKQTLMLNHQDLLLVFEPIAKGISSLVQKQIDGVQAKSGKLPKIFIN
;
A
#
# COMPACT_ATOMS: atom_id res chain seq x y z
N MET A 1 -10.47 15.67 -34.61
CA MET A 1 -10.12 14.28 -34.29
C MET A 1 -9.12 14.32 -33.13
N TYR A 2 -9.48 13.78 -31.97
CA TYR A 2 -8.69 13.91 -30.73
C TYR A 2 -7.74 12.73 -30.60
N LYS A 3 -6.43 13.00 -30.50
CA LYS A 3 -5.43 11.97 -30.24
C LYS A 3 -5.52 11.49 -28.79
N PHE A 4 -5.25 10.22 -28.56
CA PHE A 4 -5.19 9.68 -27.21
C PHE A 4 -3.83 10.00 -26.58
N HIS A 5 -3.86 10.39 -25.30
CA HIS A 5 -2.68 10.52 -24.47
C HIS A 5 -2.90 9.69 -23.21
N ILE A 6 -2.12 8.63 -23.07
CA ILE A 6 -2.15 7.73 -21.93
C ILE A 6 -1.01 8.11 -21.00
N VAL A 7 -1.31 8.26 -19.72
CA VAL A 7 -0.34 8.48 -18.66
C VAL A 7 -0.43 7.30 -17.70
N ILE A 8 0.67 6.59 -17.50
CA ILE A 8 0.75 5.43 -16.58
C ILE A 8 1.58 5.83 -15.36
N THR A 9 1.08 5.55 -14.17
CA THR A 9 1.79 5.75 -12.90
C THR A 9 2.82 4.64 -12.69
N LEU A 10 3.97 4.96 -12.09
CA LEU A 10 5.02 4.01 -11.72
C LEU A 10 5.49 4.28 -10.30
N ALA A 11 5.70 3.26 -9.48
CA ALA A 11 6.32 3.43 -8.15
C ALA A 11 7.66 4.19 -8.26
N ALA A 12 7.95 5.06 -7.29
CA ALA A 12 9.10 5.95 -7.35
C ALA A 12 10.44 5.21 -7.26
N ILE A 13 10.44 4.05 -6.62
CA ILE A 13 11.63 3.20 -6.47
C ILE A 13 11.95 2.36 -7.72
N TRP A 14 11.12 2.41 -8.76
CA TRP A 14 11.32 1.56 -9.94
C TRP A 14 12.52 2.00 -10.78
N PRO A 15 13.48 1.09 -11.06
CA PRO A 15 14.59 1.39 -11.93
C PRO A 15 14.16 1.50 -13.40
N ASP A 16 15.01 2.10 -14.24
CA ASP A 16 14.71 2.34 -15.66
C ASP A 16 14.31 1.08 -16.44
N TYR A 17 14.88 -0.08 -16.09
CA TYR A 17 14.50 -1.33 -16.74
C TYR A 17 13.04 -1.73 -16.45
N ALA A 18 12.50 -1.39 -15.28
CA ALA A 18 11.11 -1.66 -14.92
C ALA A 18 10.17 -0.74 -15.70
N LYS A 19 10.53 0.54 -15.85
CA LYS A 19 9.85 1.49 -16.75
C LYS A 19 9.83 1.01 -18.21
N ALA A 20 10.94 0.47 -18.70
CA ALA A 20 11.01 -0.12 -20.04
C ALA A 20 10.10 -1.35 -20.18
N ARG A 21 10.01 -2.20 -19.15
CA ARG A 21 9.07 -3.33 -19.13
C ARG A 21 7.61 -2.87 -19.11
N MET A 22 7.27 -1.83 -18.37
CA MET A 22 5.90 -1.27 -18.38
C MET A 22 5.53 -0.73 -19.77
N ARG A 23 6.47 -0.06 -20.46
CA ARG A 23 6.25 0.35 -21.86
C ARG A 23 5.93 -0.85 -22.76
N ARG A 24 6.69 -1.93 -22.67
CA ARG A 24 6.42 -3.16 -23.44
C ARG A 24 5.08 -3.78 -23.09
N ALA A 25 4.68 -3.74 -21.82
CA ALA A 25 3.36 -4.20 -21.40
C ALA A 25 2.23 -3.37 -22.05
N ALA A 26 2.38 -2.04 -22.09
CA ALA A 26 1.44 -1.15 -22.78
C ALA A 26 1.38 -1.42 -24.29
N GLU A 27 2.52 -1.71 -24.92
CA GLU A 27 2.60 -2.11 -26.33
C GLU A 27 1.88 -3.44 -26.59
N ASN A 28 2.19 -4.47 -25.80
CA ASN A 28 1.58 -5.80 -25.92
C ASN A 28 0.06 -5.79 -25.64
N ALA A 29 -0.43 -4.85 -24.84
CA ALA A 29 -1.85 -4.64 -24.59
C ALA A 29 -2.57 -3.87 -25.73
N GLY A 30 -1.87 -3.50 -26.80
CA GLY A 30 -2.45 -2.77 -27.94
C GLY A 30 -2.75 -1.30 -27.64
N LEU A 31 -2.22 -0.72 -26.55
CA LEU A 31 -2.51 0.67 -26.17
C LEU A 31 -1.92 1.67 -27.16
N LEU A 32 -0.84 1.30 -27.86
CA LEU A 32 -0.12 2.15 -28.81
C LEU A 32 -0.37 1.80 -30.28
N GLU A 33 -1.30 0.88 -30.56
CA GLU A 33 -1.71 0.54 -31.92
C GLU A 33 -2.32 1.75 -32.63
N GLU A 34 -2.19 1.78 -33.96
CA GLU A 34 -2.79 2.84 -34.78
C GLU A 34 -4.31 2.82 -34.67
N ARG A 35 -4.87 4.02 -34.56
CA ARG A 35 -6.31 4.24 -34.46
C ARG A 35 -6.71 5.31 -35.46
N PRO A 36 -7.97 5.35 -35.91
CA PRO A 36 -8.47 6.45 -36.73
C PRO A 36 -8.19 7.81 -36.10
N ALA A 37 -8.17 7.89 -34.77
CA ALA A 37 -7.85 9.07 -33.98
C ALA A 37 -6.39 9.59 -34.07
N GLY A 38 -5.51 8.87 -34.77
CA GLY A 38 -4.06 9.13 -34.86
C GLY A 38 -3.24 8.36 -33.81
N LYS A 39 -1.92 8.59 -33.84
CA LYS A 39 -0.96 7.92 -32.94
C LYS A 39 -1.20 8.29 -31.47
N THR A 40 -1.35 7.27 -30.62
CA THR A 40 -1.44 7.43 -29.16
C THR A 40 -0.10 7.88 -28.58
N ALA A 41 -0.11 8.90 -27.74
CA ALA A 41 1.05 9.28 -26.92
C ALA A 41 1.04 8.51 -25.59
N LEU A 42 2.23 8.10 -25.13
CA LEU A 42 2.43 7.45 -23.84
C LEU A 42 3.44 8.23 -23.00
N ALA A 43 3.01 8.68 -21.83
CA ALA A 43 3.85 9.26 -20.80
C ALA A 43 3.82 8.41 -19.53
N PHE A 44 4.84 8.61 -18.70
CA PHE A 44 4.89 8.03 -17.36
C PHE A 44 5.00 9.16 -16.34
N VAL A 45 4.35 8.97 -15.21
CA VAL A 45 4.45 9.82 -14.02
C VAL A 45 4.78 8.94 -12.83
N SER A 46 5.49 9.43 -11.82
CA SER A 46 5.64 8.62 -10.60
C SER A 46 4.31 8.58 -9.82
N GLU A 47 4.04 7.46 -9.14
CA GLU A 47 2.90 7.31 -8.24
C GLU A 47 2.82 8.43 -7.20
N PRO A 48 3.91 8.78 -6.47
CA PRO A 48 3.82 9.87 -5.51
C PRO A 48 3.65 11.26 -6.15
N GLU A 49 4.13 11.51 -7.38
CA GLU A 49 3.77 12.73 -8.13
C GLU A 49 2.28 12.76 -8.49
N ALA A 50 1.72 11.62 -8.94
CA ALA A 50 0.31 11.51 -9.26
C ALA A 50 -0.57 11.69 -8.01
N ALA A 51 -0.19 11.09 -6.88
CA ALA A 51 -0.83 11.27 -5.58
C ALA A 51 -0.74 12.73 -5.10
N ALA A 52 0.41 13.38 -5.27
CA ALA A 52 0.57 14.79 -4.97
C ALA A 52 -0.34 15.66 -5.84
N LEU A 53 -0.43 15.41 -7.15
CA LEU A 53 -1.33 16.15 -8.04
C LEU A 53 -2.81 15.95 -7.69
N ALA A 54 -3.20 14.73 -7.27
CA ALA A 54 -4.55 14.44 -6.80
C ALA A 54 -4.87 15.22 -5.52
N THR A 55 -3.94 15.25 -4.57
CA THR A 55 -4.09 15.96 -3.29
C THR A 55 -3.95 17.48 -3.40
N MET A 56 -3.27 18.00 -4.42
CA MET A 56 -3.08 19.45 -4.64
C MET A 56 -4.39 20.23 -4.72
N ARG A 57 -5.45 19.65 -5.31
CA ARG A 57 -6.76 20.31 -5.35
C ARG A 57 -7.34 20.52 -3.96
N ASP A 58 -7.24 19.50 -3.11
CA ASP A 58 -7.71 19.57 -1.72
C ASP A 58 -6.81 20.49 -0.88
N LEU A 59 -5.50 20.48 -1.13
CA LEU A 59 -4.53 21.36 -0.47
C LEU A 59 -4.77 22.84 -0.76
N ALA A 60 -5.06 23.19 -2.01
CA ALA A 60 -5.31 24.58 -2.43
C ALA A 60 -6.54 25.20 -1.74
N GLY A 61 -7.50 24.37 -1.33
CA GLY A 61 -8.69 24.78 -0.58
C GLY A 61 -8.49 24.88 0.93
N ARG A 62 -7.39 24.34 1.48
CA ARG A 62 -7.14 24.34 2.93
C ARG A 62 -6.62 25.72 3.38
N PRO A 63 -7.27 26.38 4.36
CA PRO A 63 -6.85 27.70 4.85
C PRO A 63 -5.45 27.69 5.48
N ASN A 64 -4.94 26.49 5.80
CA ASN A 64 -3.69 26.33 6.52
C ASN A 64 -2.48 26.23 5.60
N ILE A 65 -2.61 26.18 4.27
CA ILE A 65 -1.47 26.07 3.33
C ILE A 65 -1.03 27.46 2.85
N LYS A 66 0.26 27.78 2.98
CA LYS A 66 0.89 29.04 2.62
C LYS A 66 2.08 28.83 1.67
N ILE A 67 2.45 29.87 0.94
CA ILE A 67 3.68 29.88 0.15
C ILE A 67 4.88 29.67 1.09
N GLY A 68 5.81 28.81 0.68
CA GLY A 68 6.97 28.40 1.46
C GLY A 68 6.69 27.31 2.49
N ASP A 69 5.45 26.84 2.61
CA ASP A 69 5.15 25.63 3.38
C ASP A 69 5.66 24.39 2.66
N HIS A 70 5.95 23.36 3.45
CA HIS A 70 6.36 22.07 2.93
C HIS A 70 5.33 21.02 3.31
N PHE A 71 5.21 19.99 2.48
CA PHE A 71 4.37 18.85 2.79
C PHE A 71 4.95 17.54 2.28
N VAL A 72 4.67 16.45 2.99
CA VAL A 72 4.99 15.07 2.60
C VAL A 72 3.69 14.40 2.19
N VAL A 73 3.69 13.75 1.03
CA VAL A 73 2.65 12.82 0.61
C VAL A 73 3.16 11.40 0.84
N CYS A 74 2.39 10.60 1.56
CA CYS A 74 2.62 9.18 1.78
C CYS A 74 1.52 8.39 1.08
N ASP A 75 1.86 7.68 0.01
CA ASP A 75 1.00 6.78 -0.72
C ASP A 75 1.28 5.36 -0.22
N ALA A 76 0.40 4.83 0.64
CA ALA A 76 0.57 3.53 1.29
C ALA A 76 -0.22 2.44 0.55
N GLY A 77 0.29 2.04 -0.61
CA GLY A 77 -0.37 1.11 -1.51
C GLY A 77 -0.33 -0.37 -1.07
N GLY A 78 -0.80 -1.24 -1.98
CA GLY A 78 -0.83 -2.68 -1.75
C GLY A 78 0.56 -3.34 -1.81
N GLY A 79 1.45 -2.87 -2.68
CA GLY A 79 2.79 -3.46 -2.85
C GLY A 79 3.90 -2.60 -2.29
N THR A 80 3.88 -1.32 -2.63
CA THR A 80 4.87 -0.33 -2.21
C THR A 80 4.22 0.71 -1.30
N VAL A 81 5.07 1.37 -0.52
CA VAL A 81 4.75 2.66 0.06
C VAL A 81 5.72 3.67 -0.54
N ASP A 82 5.17 4.72 -1.15
CA ASP A 82 5.93 5.74 -1.86
C ASP A 82 5.69 7.10 -1.20
N LEU A 83 6.78 7.85 -1.00
CA LEU A 83 6.73 9.16 -0.36
C LEU A 83 7.44 10.21 -1.19
N ILE A 84 6.90 11.42 -1.14
CA ILE A 84 7.50 12.59 -1.77
C ILE A 84 7.23 13.84 -0.96
N SER A 85 8.20 14.76 -0.98
CA SER A 85 8.11 16.03 -0.27
C SER A 85 8.12 17.21 -1.23
N TYR A 86 7.24 18.17 -1.01
CA TYR A 86 7.08 19.36 -1.85
C TYR A 86 7.14 20.65 -1.04
N GLU A 87 7.67 21.71 -1.66
CA GLU A 87 7.55 23.10 -1.23
C GLU A 87 6.48 23.81 -2.07
N VAL A 88 5.61 24.59 -1.43
CA VAL A 88 4.59 25.41 -2.10
C VAL A 88 5.19 26.72 -2.59
N LEU A 89 5.19 26.95 -3.90
CA LEU A 89 5.71 28.17 -4.54
C LEU A 89 4.62 29.19 -4.87
N SER A 90 3.41 28.71 -5.18
CA SER A 90 2.23 29.54 -5.43
C SER A 90 0.96 28.80 -5.04
N LEU A 91 -0.11 29.53 -4.71
CA LEU A 91 -1.43 28.97 -4.39
C LEU A 91 -2.43 29.14 -5.53
N LYS A 92 -2.21 30.08 -6.46
CA LYS A 92 -3.12 30.39 -7.57
C LYS A 92 -2.33 30.76 -8.84
N PRO A 93 -2.10 29.81 -9.77
CA PRO A 93 -2.35 28.38 -9.64
C PRO A 93 -1.46 27.76 -8.55
N MET A 94 -1.86 26.60 -8.02
CA MET A 94 -1.00 25.87 -7.09
C MET A 94 0.25 25.38 -7.84
N VAL A 95 1.42 25.83 -7.41
CA VAL A 95 2.71 25.44 -7.97
C VAL A 95 3.55 24.92 -6.83
N VAL A 96 4.15 23.76 -7.03
CA VAL A 96 5.06 23.14 -6.06
C VAL A 96 6.37 22.75 -6.72
N ARG A 97 7.40 22.57 -5.90
CA ARG A 97 8.69 22.01 -6.32
C ARG A 97 9.09 20.93 -5.34
N GLU A 98 9.66 19.83 -5.85
CA GLU A 98 10.19 18.77 -5.01
C GLU A 98 11.24 19.32 -4.04
N ALA A 99 11.02 19.11 -2.74
CA ALA A 99 11.90 19.57 -1.67
C ALA A 99 13.01 18.54 -1.39
N VAL A 100 12.63 17.27 -1.34
CA VAL A 100 13.51 16.12 -1.09
C VAL A 100 13.18 15.06 -2.11
N LYS A 101 14.21 14.35 -2.58
CA LYS A 101 14.03 13.22 -3.49
C LYS A 101 13.02 12.24 -2.86
N GLY A 102 12.02 11.84 -3.63
CA GLY A 102 11.09 10.79 -3.21
C GLY A 102 11.81 9.51 -2.75
N ASP A 103 11.18 8.80 -1.81
CA ASP A 103 11.67 7.55 -1.23
C ASP A 103 10.52 6.53 -1.17
N GLY A 104 10.82 5.26 -0.97
CA GLY A 104 9.81 4.24 -0.84
C GLY A 104 10.38 2.88 -0.48
N ASP A 105 9.51 1.95 -0.11
CA ASP A 105 9.92 0.59 0.22
C ASP A 105 8.80 -0.42 -0.06
N LEU A 106 9.19 -1.70 -0.07
CA LEU A 106 8.31 -2.85 -0.19
C LEU A 106 7.68 -3.17 1.19
N CYS A 107 6.76 -2.31 1.62
CA CYS A 107 6.03 -2.44 2.88
C CYS A 107 4.52 -2.15 2.74
N GLY A 108 3.95 -2.40 1.56
CA GLY A 108 2.51 -2.26 1.33
C GLY A 108 1.66 -3.38 1.95
N GLY A 109 0.35 -3.33 1.72
CA GLY A 109 -0.63 -4.26 2.27
C GLY A 109 -0.36 -5.76 2.03
N VAL A 110 0.31 -6.14 0.95
CA VAL A 110 0.67 -7.54 0.63
C VAL A 110 1.63 -8.13 1.68
N PHE A 111 2.41 -7.28 2.35
CA PHE A 111 3.32 -7.71 3.42
C PHE A 111 2.55 -8.02 4.70
N LEU A 112 1.44 -7.31 4.96
CA LEU A 112 0.50 -7.68 6.01
C LEU A 112 -0.15 -9.04 5.69
N ASP A 113 -0.55 -9.27 4.44
CA ASP A 113 -1.16 -10.55 4.01
C ASP A 113 -0.22 -11.73 4.26
N LYS A 114 1.05 -11.57 3.88
CA LYS A 114 2.08 -12.58 4.13
C LYS A 114 2.29 -12.82 5.63
N ALA A 115 2.45 -11.75 6.41
CA ALA A 115 2.68 -11.84 7.85
C ALA A 115 1.49 -12.50 8.58
N PHE A 116 0.25 -12.20 8.15
CA PHE A 116 -0.94 -12.85 8.66
C PHE A 116 -0.96 -14.34 8.35
N VAL A 117 -0.67 -14.75 7.11
CA VAL A 117 -0.56 -16.16 6.73
C VAL A 117 0.50 -16.88 7.57
N ASP A 118 1.64 -16.24 7.83
CA ASP A 118 2.70 -16.83 8.64
C ASP A 118 2.29 -16.97 10.12
N LEU A 119 1.55 -15.99 10.68
CA LEU A 119 0.92 -16.11 12.00
C LEU A 119 -0.06 -17.29 12.07
N ILE A 120 -0.92 -17.48 11.06
CA ILE A 120 -1.85 -18.61 11.02
C ILE A 120 -1.11 -19.94 10.98
N LYS A 121 -0.06 -20.06 10.16
CA LYS A 121 0.80 -21.26 10.14
C LYS A 121 1.45 -21.53 11.49
N GLU A 122 1.83 -20.51 12.24
CA GLU A 122 2.38 -20.68 13.59
C GLU A 122 1.33 -21.24 14.55
N LYS A 123 0.10 -20.69 14.52
CA LYS A 123 -1.00 -21.07 15.43
C LYS A 123 -1.56 -22.47 15.14
N VAL A 124 -1.63 -22.89 13.87
CA VAL A 124 -2.22 -24.18 13.46
C VAL A 124 -1.19 -25.22 13.01
N THR A 125 0.10 -24.86 12.95
CA THR A 125 1.22 -25.56 12.28
C THR A 125 1.22 -25.47 10.74
N SER A 126 2.41 -25.30 10.14
CA SER A 126 2.57 -25.25 8.68
C SER A 126 2.01 -26.49 7.98
N LYS A 127 2.19 -27.68 8.59
CA LYS A 127 1.67 -28.95 8.05
C LYS A 127 0.16 -29.03 7.99
N ALA A 128 -0.55 -28.31 8.88
CA ALA A 128 -2.00 -28.25 8.83
C ALA A 128 -2.46 -27.26 7.75
N TRP A 129 -1.80 -26.09 7.68
CA TRP A 129 -2.08 -25.08 6.65
C TRP A 129 -1.84 -25.60 5.22
N GLU A 130 -0.77 -26.36 5.00
CA GLU A 130 -0.44 -26.96 3.70
C GLU A 130 -1.48 -27.96 3.19
N LYS A 131 -2.34 -28.49 4.07
CA LYS A 131 -3.44 -29.39 3.69
C LYS A 131 -4.69 -28.64 3.23
N VAL A 132 -4.78 -27.34 3.50
CA VAL A 132 -5.93 -26.51 3.15
C VAL A 132 -5.99 -26.37 1.62
N PRO A 133 -7.13 -26.70 0.97
CA PRO A 133 -7.32 -26.45 -0.45
C PRO A 133 -7.12 -24.97 -0.81
N LYS A 134 -6.59 -24.69 -2.01
CA LYS A 134 -6.24 -23.32 -2.42
C LYS A 134 -7.45 -22.37 -2.45
N ASP A 135 -8.58 -22.87 -2.92
CA ASP A 135 -9.87 -22.17 -2.97
C ASP A 135 -10.39 -21.85 -1.56
N GLU A 136 -10.24 -22.80 -0.62
CA GLU A 136 -10.64 -22.60 0.76
C GLU A 136 -9.73 -21.62 1.50
N ALA A 137 -8.41 -21.71 1.29
CA ALA A 137 -7.46 -20.73 1.80
C ALA A 137 -7.73 -19.32 1.25
N ALA A 138 -8.01 -19.21 -0.05
CA ALA A 138 -8.37 -17.93 -0.67
C ALA A 138 -9.66 -17.35 -0.10
N ASN A 139 -10.69 -18.19 0.11
CA ASN A 139 -11.94 -17.75 0.71
C ASN A 139 -11.76 -17.29 2.17
N PHE A 140 -10.97 -18.02 2.96
CA PHE A 140 -10.60 -17.64 4.32
C PHE A 140 -9.87 -16.28 4.35
N LEU A 141 -8.85 -16.09 3.51
CA LEU A 141 -8.12 -14.82 3.44
C LEU A 141 -9.01 -13.68 2.95
N ASN A 142 -9.93 -13.93 2.02
CA ASN A 142 -10.83 -12.92 1.53
C ASN A 142 -11.84 -12.46 2.62
N ILE A 143 -12.44 -13.41 3.34
CA ILE A 143 -13.50 -13.11 4.32
C ILE A 143 -12.94 -12.65 5.66
N ASP A 144 -12.11 -13.48 6.31
CA ASP A 144 -11.69 -13.26 7.69
C ASP A 144 -10.55 -12.23 7.78
N TRP A 145 -9.72 -12.13 6.74
CA TRP A 145 -8.58 -11.22 6.71
C TRP A 145 -8.87 -9.93 5.93
N GLU A 146 -8.98 -9.99 4.60
CA GLU A 146 -9.08 -8.82 3.72
C GLU A 146 -10.32 -7.96 4.02
N HIS A 147 -11.49 -8.58 4.18
CA HIS A 147 -12.74 -7.89 4.54
C HIS A 147 -13.05 -7.93 6.05
N GLY A 148 -12.14 -8.48 6.86
CA GLY A 148 -12.30 -8.66 8.29
C GLY A 148 -11.26 -7.89 9.07
N VAL A 149 -10.34 -8.64 9.69
CA VAL A 149 -9.33 -8.12 10.62
C VAL A 149 -8.49 -6.99 9.99
N LYS A 150 -8.08 -7.13 8.72
CA LYS A 150 -7.17 -6.19 8.06
C LYS A 150 -7.72 -4.77 8.00
N GLN A 151 -8.99 -4.62 7.65
CA GLN A 151 -9.65 -3.32 7.50
C GLN A 151 -10.10 -2.70 8.81
N GLN A 152 -10.35 -3.52 9.84
CA GLN A 152 -10.96 -3.08 11.08
C GLN A 152 -9.95 -2.92 12.23
N PHE A 153 -8.74 -3.47 12.09
CA PHE A 153 -7.71 -3.33 13.11
C PHE A 153 -7.21 -1.88 13.18
N ASP A 154 -7.40 -1.26 14.34
CA ASP A 154 -7.04 0.13 14.63
C ASP A 154 -5.98 0.25 15.75
N GLY A 155 -5.42 -0.88 16.20
CA GLY A 155 -4.47 -0.93 17.29
C GLY A 155 -5.09 -0.96 18.69
N GLN A 156 -6.41 -1.01 18.84
CA GLN A 156 -7.03 -1.20 20.15
C GLN A 156 -6.85 -2.63 20.67
N VAL A 157 -6.94 -2.77 22.01
CA VAL A 157 -6.86 -4.08 22.66
C VAL A 157 -8.20 -4.78 22.50
N GLN A 158 -8.26 -5.70 21.54
CA GLN A 158 -9.44 -6.48 21.22
C GLN A 158 -9.04 -7.88 20.76
N ASP A 159 -9.88 -8.86 21.08
CA ASP A 159 -9.78 -10.22 20.56
C ASP A 159 -10.61 -10.38 19.28
N TRP A 160 -10.05 -11.10 18.32
CA TRP A 160 -10.62 -11.33 17.00
C TRP A 160 -10.93 -12.80 16.82
N GLN A 161 -12.16 -13.08 16.41
CA GLN A 161 -12.61 -14.44 16.14
C GLN A 161 -12.52 -14.74 14.66
N ILE A 162 -11.69 -15.70 14.26
CA ILE A 162 -11.60 -16.15 12.87
C ILE A 162 -12.03 -17.62 12.72
N LYS A 163 -12.67 -17.94 11.60
CA LYS A 163 -13.11 -19.31 11.31
C LYS A 163 -12.03 -20.03 10.50
N LEU A 164 -11.30 -20.94 11.15
CA LEU A 164 -10.27 -21.71 10.48
C LEU A 164 -10.88 -22.68 9.45
N PRO A 165 -10.16 -22.91 8.33
CA PRO A 165 -10.44 -24.04 7.45
C PRO A 165 -10.52 -25.36 8.23
N PRO A 166 -11.40 -26.29 7.83
CA PRO A 166 -11.65 -27.53 8.54
C PRO A 166 -10.43 -28.49 8.60
N GLU A 167 -9.43 -28.31 7.73
CA GLU A 167 -8.15 -29.03 7.73
C GLU A 167 -7.21 -28.54 8.84
N CYS A 168 -7.40 -27.32 9.33
CA CYS A 168 -6.63 -26.75 10.43
C CYS A 168 -7.10 -27.36 11.76
N VAL A 169 -6.30 -28.27 12.30
CA VAL A 169 -6.53 -28.84 13.63
C VAL A 169 -5.66 -28.06 14.62
N THR A 170 -6.28 -27.29 15.51
CA THR A 170 -5.56 -26.73 16.65
C THR A 170 -5.10 -27.86 17.57
N ASN A 171 -4.02 -27.67 18.35
CA ASN A 171 -3.47 -28.69 19.28
C ASN A 171 -4.47 -29.25 20.32
N ARG A 172 -5.71 -28.75 20.37
CA ARG A 172 -6.80 -29.30 21.18
C ARG A 172 -7.45 -30.49 20.45
N ARG A 173 -7.20 -31.70 20.96
CA ARG A 173 -7.76 -32.98 20.50
C ARG A 173 -9.26 -32.86 20.18
N SER A 174 -9.63 -32.78 18.90
CA SER A 174 -11.02 -32.99 18.47
C SER A 174 -11.21 -34.45 18.06
N GLN A 175 -12.26 -35.07 18.60
CA GLN A 175 -12.62 -36.46 18.38
C GLN A 175 -12.96 -36.74 16.90
N ARG A 176 -12.59 -37.93 16.44
CA ARG A 176 -12.76 -38.44 15.07
C ARG A 176 -14.20 -38.29 14.57
N GLY A 177 -14.37 -37.80 13.33
CA GLY A 177 -15.54 -38.08 12.49
C GLY A 177 -16.30 -36.88 11.91
N ILE A 178 -16.07 -35.66 12.37
CA ILE A 178 -16.72 -34.46 11.81
C ILE A 178 -15.68 -33.33 11.74
N LYS A 179 -15.37 -32.86 10.53
CA LYS A 179 -14.59 -31.63 10.32
C LYS A 179 -15.42 -30.42 10.75
N ARG A 180 -15.52 -30.14 12.06
CA ARG A 180 -16.15 -28.90 12.56
C ARG A 180 -15.21 -27.74 12.25
N LYS A 181 -15.73 -26.65 11.65
CA LYS A 181 -15.02 -25.38 11.52
C LYS A 181 -14.53 -24.97 12.91
N GLN A 182 -13.20 -24.95 13.11
CA GLN A 182 -12.62 -24.53 14.38
C GLN A 182 -12.52 -23.01 14.39
N THR A 183 -12.75 -22.42 15.55
CA THR A 183 -12.57 -20.99 15.76
C THR A 183 -11.19 -20.76 16.37
N LEU A 184 -10.40 -19.86 15.80
CA LEU A 184 -9.19 -19.34 16.41
C LEU A 184 -9.47 -17.93 16.98
N MET A 185 -9.02 -17.70 18.20
CA MET A 185 -9.01 -16.38 18.81
C MET A 185 -7.61 -15.77 18.61
N LEU A 186 -7.54 -14.64 17.91
CA LEU A 186 -6.35 -13.83 17.80
C LEU A 186 -6.46 -12.68 18.79
N ASN A 187 -5.46 -12.50 19.65
CA ASN A 187 -5.43 -11.37 20.56
C ASN A 187 -4.67 -10.19 19.95
N HIS A 188 -4.69 -9.06 20.66
CA HIS A 188 -3.98 -7.85 20.27
C HIS A 188 -2.48 -8.09 19.98
N GLN A 189 -1.79 -8.88 20.80
CA GLN A 189 -0.35 -9.15 20.62
C GLN A 189 -0.07 -9.95 19.33
N ASP A 190 -0.96 -10.87 18.97
CA ASP A 190 -0.86 -11.64 17.72
C ASP A 190 -0.94 -10.72 16.50
N LEU A 191 -1.84 -9.74 16.52
CA LEU A 191 -1.99 -8.79 15.42
C LEU A 191 -0.87 -7.76 15.39
N LEU A 192 -0.32 -7.35 16.53
CA LEU A 192 0.87 -6.49 16.54
C LEU A 192 2.05 -7.12 15.80
N LEU A 193 2.25 -8.45 15.90
CA LEU A 193 3.30 -9.15 15.15
C LEU A 193 3.12 -9.04 13.63
N VAL A 194 1.89 -8.82 13.16
CA VAL A 194 1.56 -8.63 11.74
C VAL A 194 1.73 -7.18 11.33
N PHE A 195 1.18 -6.23 12.09
CA PHE A 195 1.10 -4.82 11.67
C PHE A 195 2.32 -3.99 12.04
N GLU A 196 2.91 -4.20 13.22
CA GLU A 196 3.93 -3.33 13.78
C GLU A 196 5.21 -3.25 12.93
N PRO A 197 5.75 -4.35 12.36
CA PRO A 197 6.94 -4.27 11.51
C PRO A 197 6.70 -3.40 10.27
N ILE A 198 5.51 -3.52 9.66
CA ILE A 198 5.13 -2.78 8.47
C ILE A 198 4.91 -1.30 8.81
N ALA A 199 4.14 -1.02 9.86
CA ALA A 199 3.91 0.35 10.34
C ALA A 199 5.20 1.08 10.74
N LYS A 200 6.16 0.36 11.34
CA LYS A 200 7.50 0.90 11.64
C LYS A 200 8.28 1.24 10.38
N GLY A 201 8.23 0.38 9.36
CA GLY A 201 8.83 0.64 8.05
C GLY A 201 8.30 1.94 7.44
N ILE A 202 6.97 2.08 7.39
CA ILE A 202 6.30 3.29 6.88
C ILE A 202 6.69 4.52 7.70
N SER A 203 6.64 4.41 9.03
CA SER A 203 7.00 5.52 9.94
C SER A 203 8.46 5.97 9.73
N SER A 204 9.38 5.03 9.50
CA SER A 204 10.78 5.34 9.20
C SER A 204 10.92 6.10 7.87
N LEU A 205 10.18 5.71 6.83
CA LEU A 205 10.18 6.42 5.56
C LEU A 205 9.62 7.84 5.69
N VAL A 206 8.51 8.01 6.42
CA VAL A 206 7.93 9.33 6.70
C VAL A 206 8.93 10.19 7.46
N GLN A 207 9.59 9.63 8.47
CA GLN A 207 10.59 10.36 9.26
C GLN A 207 11.78 10.80 8.41
N LYS A 208 12.29 9.96 7.51
CA LYS A 208 13.37 10.34 6.58
C LYS A 208 12.99 11.53 5.70
N GLN A 209 11.75 11.57 5.21
CA GLN A 209 11.25 12.70 4.43
C GLN A 209 11.13 13.97 5.27
N ILE A 210 10.62 13.87 6.51
CA ILE A 210 10.56 14.98 7.48
C ILE A 210 11.95 15.54 7.74
N ASP A 211 12.91 14.67 8.09
CA ASP A 211 14.29 15.04 8.41
C ASP A 211 14.97 15.70 7.20
N GLY A 212 14.77 15.13 6.00
CA GLY A 212 15.31 15.68 4.76
C GLY A 212 14.78 17.08 4.45
N VAL A 213 13.49 17.32 4.70
CA VAL A 213 12.87 18.64 4.54
C VAL A 213 13.46 19.61 5.57
N GLN A 214 13.50 19.20 6.84
CA GLN A 214 13.99 20.04 7.91
C GLN A 214 15.46 20.42 7.72
N ALA A 215 16.30 19.49 7.27
CA ALA A 215 17.71 19.74 6.98
C ALA A 215 17.92 20.73 5.83
N LYS A 216 17.04 20.74 4.82
CA LYS A 216 17.17 21.63 3.65
C LYS A 216 16.55 23.01 3.84
N SER A 217 15.43 23.12 4.55
CA SER A 217 14.67 24.36 4.64
C SER A 217 14.59 24.96 6.05
N GLY A 218 14.99 24.21 7.08
CA GLY A 218 14.81 24.58 8.48
C GLY A 218 13.37 24.52 8.97
N LYS A 219 12.42 24.05 8.15
CA LYS A 219 10.99 23.97 8.47
C LYS A 219 10.52 22.53 8.61
N LEU A 220 9.48 22.31 9.41
CA LEU A 220 8.78 21.03 9.47
C LEU A 220 7.70 20.96 8.38
N PRO A 221 7.58 19.83 7.65
CA PRO A 221 6.52 19.65 6.68
C PRO A 221 5.20 19.23 7.33
N LYS A 222 4.09 19.47 6.62
CA LYS A 222 2.77 18.91 6.90
C LYS A 222 2.64 17.52 6.28
N ILE A 223 2.02 16.56 6.95
CA ILE A 223 1.92 15.19 6.45
C ILE A 223 0.54 14.92 5.88
N PHE A 224 0.49 14.35 4.69
CA PHE A 224 -0.72 13.91 4.00
C PHE A 224 -0.58 12.44 3.64
N ILE A 225 -1.54 11.64 4.08
CA ILE A 225 -1.63 10.22 3.75
C ILE A 225 -2.74 10.10 2.70
N ASN A 226 -2.40 9.50 1.56
CA ASN A 226 -3.33 9.24 0.45
C ASN A 226 -3.82 7.80 0.50
#